data_AF-A0A3P6SU98-F1
#
_entry.id   AF-A0A3P6SU98-F1
#
_cell.length_a   1.000
_cell.length_b   1.000
_cell.length_c   1.000
_cell.angle_alpha   90.00
_cell.angle_beta   90.00
_cell.angle_gamma   90.00
#
_symmetry.space_group_name_H-M   'P 1'
#
loop_
_entity.id
_entity.type
_entity.pdbx_description
1 polymer ?
#
loop_
_entity_poly.entity_id
_entity_poly.type
_entity_poly.pdbx_seq_one_letter_code
_entity_poly.pdbx_strand_id
1 'polypeptide(L)'
;MPLKRVAVCMNDNAPVWLYPRSPDDSRIQLGIEFPTNRIITRVRAVDADIGPNARIHYSLQEVSFVHFNHPPTCDLLRLFSLEKDRGLLRMLEDTMQGVSPQACLQPGDSVRLLLRATDSG
;
A
#
# COMPACT_ATOMS: atom_id res chain seq x y z
N MET A 1 -6.00 -9.44 49.24
CA MET A 1 -5.11 -9.11 48.11
C MET A 1 -5.99 -8.62 46.96
N PRO A 2 -5.75 -7.45 46.33
CA PRO A 2 -6.56 -7.08 45.17
C PRO A 2 -5.97 -7.73 43.91
N LEU A 3 -6.82 -8.39 43.14
CA LEU A 3 -6.52 -8.83 41.78
C LEU A 3 -6.30 -7.58 40.94
N LYS A 4 -5.06 -7.36 40.48
CA LYS A 4 -4.77 -6.43 39.40
C LYS A 4 -5.48 -6.99 38.17
N ARG A 5 -6.67 -6.49 37.84
CA ARG A 5 -7.34 -6.81 36.57
C ARG A 5 -6.43 -6.27 35.47
N VAL A 6 -5.60 -7.15 34.91
CA VAL A 6 -4.99 -6.92 33.61
C VAL A 6 -6.17 -6.90 32.65
N ALA A 7 -6.52 -5.73 32.13
CA ALA A 7 -7.42 -5.67 30.99
C ALA A 7 -6.76 -6.52 29.90
N VAL A 8 -7.34 -7.67 29.59
CA VAL A 8 -6.91 -8.48 28.46
C VAL A 8 -7.26 -7.64 27.24
N CYS A 9 -6.23 -7.13 26.55
CA CYS A 9 -6.37 -6.41 25.30
C CYS A 9 -7.03 -7.38 24.31
N MET A 10 -8.35 -7.26 24.13
CA MET A 10 -9.02 -7.89 23.00
C MET A 10 -8.63 -7.11 21.74
N ASN A 11 -8.71 -7.78 20.59
CA ASN A 11 -8.41 -7.17 19.32
C ASN A 11 -9.74 -6.96 18.59
N ASP A 12 -10.38 -5.83 18.89
CA ASP A 12 -11.77 -5.57 18.50
C ASP A 12 -11.93 -4.33 17.61
N ASN A 13 -10.83 -3.66 17.26
CA ASN A 13 -10.82 -2.55 16.33
C ASN A 13 -10.06 -2.95 15.06
N ALA A 14 -10.68 -2.71 13.90
CA ALA A 14 -9.97 -2.89 12.63
C ALA A 14 -9.20 -1.60 12.28
N PRO A 15 -8.07 -1.70 11.56
CA PRO A 15 -7.34 -0.55 11.10
C PRO A 15 -8.20 0.38 10.23
N VAL A 16 -8.15 1.68 10.53
CA VAL A 16 -8.83 2.74 9.78
C VAL A 16 -7.81 3.58 9.02
N TRP A 17 -8.02 3.77 7.72
CA TRP A 17 -7.12 4.57 6.90
C TRP A 17 -7.22 6.07 7.21
N LEU A 18 -6.07 6.72 7.36
CA LEU A 18 -5.94 8.18 7.37
C LEU A 18 -5.49 8.72 6.00
N TYR A 19 -4.74 7.91 5.24
CA TYR A 19 -4.36 8.17 3.87
C TYR A 19 -4.09 6.84 3.14
N PRO A 20 -4.64 6.65 1.92
CA PRO A 20 -5.42 7.61 1.11
C PRO A 20 -6.79 7.98 1.69
N ARG A 21 -7.24 9.22 1.45
CA ARG A 21 -8.59 9.71 1.81
C ARG A 21 -9.38 9.89 0.52
N SER A 22 -10.14 8.88 0.14
CA SER A 22 -10.95 8.79 -1.09
C SER A 22 -12.03 7.75 -0.81
N PRO A 23 -13.25 7.80 -1.39
CA PRO A 23 -14.41 7.00 -0.97
C PRO A 23 -14.18 5.48 -0.82
N ASP A 24 -13.11 4.95 -1.41
CA ASP A 24 -12.59 3.60 -1.20
C ASP A 24 -11.22 3.68 -0.50
N ASP A 25 -11.23 3.92 0.82
CA ASP A 25 -10.13 4.27 1.74
C ASP A 25 -8.76 3.54 1.60
N SER A 26 -8.66 2.55 0.72
CA SER A 26 -7.46 1.76 0.42
C SER A 26 -6.92 1.92 -1.01
N ARG A 27 -7.50 2.79 -1.86
CA ARG A 27 -7.11 2.94 -3.27
C ARG A 27 -6.25 4.18 -3.51
N ILE A 28 -5.13 4.01 -4.22
CA ILE A 28 -4.29 5.10 -4.72
C ILE A 28 -4.31 5.08 -6.25
N GLN A 29 -4.59 6.22 -6.87
CA GLN A 29 -4.41 6.39 -8.32
C GLN A 29 -3.16 7.24 -8.58
N LEU A 30 -2.28 6.75 -9.44
CA LEU A 30 -1.03 7.39 -9.81
C LEU A 30 -1.04 7.73 -11.30
N GLY A 31 -0.77 8.98 -11.64
CA GLY A 31 -0.41 9.38 -13.01
C GLY A 31 1.08 9.13 -13.25
N ILE A 32 1.42 8.64 -14.43
CA ILE A 32 2.81 8.33 -14.80
C ILE A 32 3.44 9.54 -15.49
N GLU A 33 4.42 10.14 -14.81
CA GLU A 33 5.23 11.27 -15.29
C GLU A 33 6.71 10.96 -14.95
N PHE A 34 7.55 10.63 -15.93
CA PHE A 34 8.95 10.19 -15.69
C PHE A 34 9.87 11.39 -15.32
N PRO A 35 10.90 11.22 -14.45
CA PRO A 35 11.77 10.03 -14.32
C PRO A 35 11.74 9.28 -12.98
N THR A 36 11.97 7.97 -13.11
CA THR A 36 11.94 6.88 -12.12
C THR A 36 13.08 6.99 -11.09
N ASN A 37 12.74 7.25 -9.82
CA ASN A 37 13.45 6.89 -8.57
C ASN A 37 12.77 7.55 -7.35
N ARG A 38 11.46 7.37 -7.17
CA ARG A 38 10.73 8.17 -6.18
C ARG A 38 9.99 7.30 -5.19
N ILE A 39 10.17 7.63 -3.91
CA ILE A 39 9.12 7.43 -2.92
C ILE A 39 7.88 8.12 -3.50
N ILE A 40 6.85 7.33 -3.77
CA ILE A 40 5.60 7.84 -4.31
C ILE A 40 4.89 8.59 -3.18
N THR A 41 4.70 7.92 -2.05
CA THR A 41 4.05 8.46 -0.86
C THR A 41 4.27 7.54 0.34
N ARG A 42 3.80 7.97 1.51
CA ARG A 42 3.64 7.13 2.68
C ARG A 42 2.15 6.97 3.01
N VAL A 43 1.69 5.74 3.08
CA VAL A 43 0.33 5.39 3.47
C VAL A 43 0.22 5.27 4.97
N ARG A 44 -1.00 5.49 5.49
CA ARG A 44 -1.21 5.49 6.94
C ARG A 44 -2.61 5.01 7.28
N ALA A 45 -2.66 4.01 8.15
CA ALA A 45 -3.81 3.63 8.92
C ALA A 45 -3.51 3.78 10.42
N VAL A 46 -4.55 3.78 11.22
CA VAL A 46 -4.50 3.79 12.69
C VAL A 46 -5.42 2.71 13.23
N ASP A 47 -5.02 2.14 14.36
CA ASP A 47 -5.77 1.11 15.06
C ASP A 47 -5.96 1.57 16.51
N ALA A 48 -7.18 1.41 17.03
CA ALA A 48 -7.55 1.87 18.37
C ALA A 48 -7.24 0.84 19.47
N ASP A 49 -6.79 -0.36 19.10
CA ASP A 49 -6.38 -1.37 20.04
C ASP A 49 -5.10 -1.01 20.80
N ILE A 50 -4.71 -1.86 21.76
CA ILE A 50 -3.60 -1.58 22.68
C ILE A 50 -2.44 -2.55 22.45
N GLY A 51 -1.23 -2.00 22.35
CA GLY A 51 -0.01 -2.78 22.30
C GLY A 51 0.13 -3.57 20.99
N PRO A 52 0.45 -4.87 21.02
CA PRO A 52 0.62 -5.68 19.82
C PRO A 52 -0.62 -5.74 18.92
N ASN A 53 -1.82 -5.69 19.50
CA ASN A 53 -3.10 -5.69 18.78
C ASN A 53 -3.24 -4.48 17.86
N ALA A 54 -2.69 -3.32 18.25
CA ALA A 54 -2.70 -2.11 17.44
C ALA A 54 -1.66 -2.09 16.30
N ARG A 55 -0.88 -3.17 16.13
CA ARG A 55 0.24 -3.19 15.18
C ARG A 55 -0.26 -3.45 13.78
N ILE A 56 -0.16 -2.42 12.94
CA ILE A 56 -0.60 -2.49 11.55
C ILE A 56 0.51 -3.03 10.63
N HIS A 57 0.10 -3.89 9.71
CA HIS A 57 0.85 -4.38 8.58
C HIS A 57 0.18 -3.97 7.27
N TYR A 58 0.94 -3.32 6.41
CA TYR A 58 0.50 -2.90 5.08
C TYR A 58 0.89 -3.95 4.03
N SER A 59 0.02 -4.13 3.04
CA SER A 59 0.29 -4.95 1.86
C SER A 59 -0.33 -4.35 0.60
N LEU A 60 0.30 -4.61 -0.54
CA LEU A 60 -0.23 -4.30 -1.86
C LEU A 60 -1.00 -5.52 -2.37
N GLN A 61 -2.29 -5.35 -2.67
CA GLN A 61 -3.17 -6.45 -3.09
C GLN A 61 -3.28 -6.54 -4.60
N GLU A 62 -3.44 -5.40 -5.28
CA GLU A 62 -3.63 -5.34 -6.72
C GLU A 62 -3.00 -4.07 -7.29
N VAL A 63 -2.53 -4.15 -8.53
CA VAL A 63 -2.20 -2.99 -9.36
C VAL A 63 -2.80 -3.19 -10.74
N SER A 64 -3.60 -2.23 -11.19
CA SER A 64 -4.25 -2.28 -12.50
C SER A 64 -4.17 -0.94 -13.22
N PHE A 65 -4.15 -0.98 -14.55
CA PHE A 65 -4.24 0.23 -15.35
C PHE A 65 -5.65 0.84 -15.23
N VAL A 66 -5.71 2.17 -15.13
CA VAL A 66 -6.94 2.98 -15.18
C VAL A 66 -7.06 3.65 -16.55
N HIS A 67 -5.97 4.23 -17.03
CA HIS A 67 -5.86 4.83 -18.36
C HIS A 67 -4.56 4.38 -19.00
N PHE A 68 -4.64 3.96 -20.26
CA PHE A 68 -3.52 3.52 -21.07
C PHE A 68 -3.89 3.72 -22.53
N ASN A 69 -2.90 4.10 -23.34
CA ASN A 69 -3.06 4.23 -24.79
C ASN A 69 -2.24 3.20 -25.57
N HIS A 70 -1.75 2.17 -24.87
CA HIS A 70 -1.00 1.06 -25.44
C HIS A 70 -1.42 -0.27 -24.80
N PRO A 71 -1.20 -1.42 -25.46
CA PRO A 71 -1.47 -2.72 -24.85
C PRO A 71 -0.68 -2.91 -23.53
N PRO A 72 -1.31 -3.44 -22.46
CA PRO A 72 -0.59 -3.79 -21.23
C PRO A 72 0.40 -4.93 -21.52
N THR A 73 1.67 -4.75 -21.17
CA THR A 73 2.74 -5.71 -21.52
C THR A 73 3.41 -6.37 -20.31
N CYS A 74 3.08 -5.95 -19.08
CA CYS A 74 3.77 -6.44 -17.89
C CYS A 74 2.87 -6.65 -16.67
N ASP A 75 3.41 -7.37 -15.71
CA ASP A 75 2.88 -7.53 -14.36
C ASP A 75 3.19 -6.28 -13.52
N LEU A 76 2.22 -5.37 -13.42
CA LEU A 76 2.37 -4.11 -12.69
C LEU A 76 2.67 -4.28 -11.20
N LEU A 77 2.22 -5.37 -10.57
CA LEU A 77 2.43 -5.61 -9.14
C LEU A 77 3.92 -5.64 -8.78
N ARG A 78 4.77 -6.09 -9.69
CA ARG A 78 6.23 -6.18 -9.49
C ARG A 78 6.93 -4.84 -9.56
N LEU A 79 6.29 -3.82 -10.14
CA LEU A 79 6.89 -2.49 -10.26
C LEU A 79 6.78 -1.67 -8.96
N PHE A 80 5.94 -2.10 -8.02
CA PHE A 80 5.68 -1.35 -6.79
C PHE A 80 6.04 -2.17 -5.56
N SER A 81 6.55 -1.48 -4.55
CA SER A 81 6.81 -2.04 -3.23
C SER A 81 6.15 -1.19 -2.17
N LEU A 82 5.46 -1.84 -1.23
CA LEU A 82 4.91 -1.22 -0.04
C LEU A 82 5.59 -1.81 1.19
N GLU A 83 6.27 -0.95 1.96
CA GLU A 83 6.93 -1.38 3.18
C GLU A 83 5.91 -1.75 4.27
N LYS A 84 5.99 -3.00 4.74
CA LYS A 84 5.01 -3.64 5.63
C LYS A 84 4.70 -2.83 6.90
N ASP A 85 5.71 -2.27 7.57
CA ASP A 85 5.51 -1.67 8.89
C ASP A 85 5.50 -0.13 8.87
N ARG A 86 5.99 0.48 7.78
CA ARG A 86 6.11 1.94 7.67
C ARG A 86 5.18 2.56 6.63
N GLY A 87 4.52 1.73 5.81
CA GLY A 87 3.62 2.18 4.76
C GLY A 87 4.32 2.96 3.64
N LEU A 88 5.63 2.75 3.43
CA LEU A 88 6.38 3.46 2.39
C LEU A 88 6.11 2.83 1.02
N LEU A 89 5.42 3.54 0.14
CA LEU A 89 5.14 3.10 -1.23
C LEU A 89 6.21 3.64 -2.19
N ARG A 90 6.81 2.75 -2.98
CA ARG A 90 7.88 3.08 -3.93
C ARG A 90 7.69 2.33 -5.24
N MET A 91 8.22 2.92 -6.31
CA MET A 91 8.43 2.23 -7.58
C MET A 91 9.84 1.59 -7.59
N LEU A 92 9.97 0.40 -8.14
CA LEU A 92 11.23 -0.36 -8.24
C LEU A 92 11.87 -0.14 -9.62
N GLU A 93 13.17 0.18 -9.68
CA GLU A 93 13.85 0.50 -10.95
C GLU A 93 14.22 -0.74 -11.77
N ASP A 94 14.71 -1.77 -11.10
CA ASP A 94 15.15 -3.02 -11.70
C ASP A 94 14.55 -4.16 -10.89
N THR A 95 13.44 -4.70 -11.40
CA THR A 95 12.85 -5.88 -10.79
C THR A 95 13.74 -7.07 -11.13
N MET A 96 13.98 -7.97 -10.17
CA MET A 96 14.83 -9.17 -10.34
C MET A 96 14.43 -10.11 -11.49
N GLN A 97 13.39 -9.77 -12.26
CA GLN A 97 12.93 -10.46 -13.47
C GLN A 97 13.04 -9.63 -14.75
N GLY A 98 13.79 -8.52 -14.75
CA GLY A 98 14.07 -7.73 -15.96
C GLY A 98 12.89 -6.87 -16.45
N VAL A 99 11.87 -6.64 -15.62
CA VAL A 99 10.78 -5.71 -15.94
C VAL A 99 11.21 -4.32 -15.46
N SER A 100 11.57 -3.47 -16.41
CA SER A 100 11.82 -2.03 -16.18
C SER A 100 10.49 -1.27 -16.20
N PRO A 101 10.21 -0.39 -15.22
CA PRO A 101 9.01 0.45 -15.25
C PRO A 101 8.91 1.29 -16.53
N GLN A 102 10.04 1.76 -17.05
CA GLN A 102 10.10 2.54 -18.30
C GLN A 102 9.66 1.75 -19.53
N ALA A 103 9.78 0.42 -19.51
CA ALA A 103 9.33 -0.43 -20.59
C ALA A 103 7.82 -0.78 -20.49
N CYS A 104 7.24 -0.68 -19.30
CA CYS A 104 5.85 -1.08 -19.04
C CYS A 104 4.88 0.10 -18.91
N LEU A 105 5.34 1.20 -18.33
CA LEU A 105 4.56 2.40 -18.09
C LEU A 105 5.02 3.50 -19.06
N GLN A 106 4.08 4.19 -19.68
CA GLN A 106 4.33 5.31 -20.58
C GLN A 106 3.85 6.64 -19.95
N PRO A 107 4.47 7.78 -20.30
CA PRO A 107 3.94 9.09 -19.91
C PRO A 107 2.46 9.23 -20.28
N GLY A 108 1.63 9.62 -19.31
CA GLY A 108 0.19 9.77 -19.49
C GLY A 108 -0.63 8.55 -19.07
N ASP A 109 -0.01 7.40 -18.81
CA ASP A 109 -0.72 6.29 -18.17
C ASP A 109 -1.20 6.67 -16.77
N SER A 110 -2.23 5.96 -16.31
CA SER A 110 -2.65 6.00 -14.92
C SER A 110 -2.83 4.59 -14.38
N VAL A 111 -2.32 4.32 -13.19
CA VAL A 111 -2.49 3.04 -12.50
C VAL A 111 -3.21 3.23 -11.18
N ARG A 112 -3.95 2.20 -10.77
CA ARG A 112 -4.62 2.13 -9.47
C ARG A 112 -4.00 1.01 -8.66
N LEU A 113 -3.66 1.33 -7.43
CA LEU A 113 -3.12 0.40 -6.45
C LEU A 113 -4.20 0.16 -5.40
N LEU A 114 -4.51 -1.11 -5.14
CA LEU A 114 -5.34 -1.54 -4.02
C LEU A 114 -4.45 -1.96 -2.88
N LEU A 115 -4.60 -1.28 -1.74
CA LEU A 115 -3.82 -1.53 -0.54
C LEU A 115 -4.64 -2.30 0.49
N ARG A 116 -3.97 -2.90 1.46
CA ARG A 116 -4.61 -3.48 2.63
C ARG A 116 -3.81 -3.14 3.88
N ALA A 117 -4.51 -2.75 4.92
CA ALA A 117 -4.00 -2.62 6.28
C ALA A 117 -4.65 -3.72 7.12
N THR A 118 -3.84 -4.49 7.82
CA THR A 118 -4.28 -5.54 8.74
C THR A 118 -3.50 -5.42 10.03
N ASP A 119 -4.15 -5.69 11.14
CA ASP A 119 -3.55 -5.88 12.44
C ASP A 119 -3.39 -7.39 12.73
N SER A 120 -3.18 -7.78 13.98
CA SER A 120 -2.97 -9.18 14.38
C SER A 120 -4.26 -9.98 14.63
N GLY A 121 -5.42 -9.45 14.24
CA GLY A 121 -6.77 -9.96 14.56
C GLY A 121 -7.46 -10.71 13.45
#